data_AF-A0A497PNC8-F1
#
_entry.id   AF-A0A497PNC8-F1
#
_cell.length_a   1.000
_cell.length_b   1.000
_cell.length_c   1.000
_cell.angle_alpha   90.00
_cell.angle_beta   90.00
_cell.angle_gamma   90.00
#
_symmetry.space_group_name_H-M   'P 1'
#
loop_
_entity.id
_entity.type
_entity.pdbx_description
1 polymer ?
#
loop_
_entity_poly.entity_id
_entity_poly.type
_entity_poly.pdbx_seq_one_letter_code
_entity_poly.pdbx_strand_id
1 'polypeptide(L)' 'MMKFLEVRIKDSSLLLLIRRFLKAGYVESGMVIRTDDGTPQGGNLSPILANIFLHYVLDLWFVKRVQRNI' A
#
# COMPACT_ATOMS: atom_id res chain seq x y z
N MET A 1 2.58 -4.58 1.72
CA MET A 1 2.78 -3.42 0.82
C MET A 1 4.18 -3.35 0.21
N MET A 2 5.24 -3.12 1.00
CA MET A 2 6.60 -2.88 0.44
C MET A 2 7.08 -3.98 -0.53
N LYS A 3 6.82 -5.25 -0.21
CA LYS A 3 7.13 -6.39 -1.09
C LYS A 3 6.50 -6.29 -2.49
N PHE A 4 5.31 -5.68 -2.63
CA PHE A 4 4.65 -5.49 -3.93
C PHE A 4 5.29 -4.38 -4.76
N LEU A 5 5.78 -3.32 -4.09
CA LEU A 5 6.48 -2.22 -4.75
C LEU A 5 7.88 -2.65 -5.22
N GLU A 6 8.58 -3.44 -4.41
CA GLU A 6 9.91 -3.98 -4.70
C GLU A 6 9.93 -4.89 -5.95
N VAL A 7 8.79 -5.40 -6.40
CA VAL A 7 8.68 -6.16 -7.67
C VAL A 7 9.06 -5.30 -8.88
N ARG A 8 8.77 -3.99 -8.84
CA ARG A 8 8.97 -3.07 -9.97
C ARG A 8 9.96 -1.95 -9.66
N ILE A 9 10.10 -1.57 -8.39
CA ILE A 9 10.91 -0.43 -7.95
C ILE A 9 12.18 -0.95 -7.27
N LYS A 10 13.34 -0.63 -7.83
CA LYS A 10 14.67 -0.91 -7.22
C LYS A 10 15.27 0.29 -6.48
N ASP A 11 14.69 1.48 -6.64
CA ASP A 11 15.17 2.70 -6.00
C ASP A 11 14.92 2.65 -4.48
N SER A 12 16.01 2.53 -3.73
CA SER A 12 16.00 2.46 -2.26
C SER A 12 15.55 3.77 -1.60
N SER A 13 15.79 4.92 -2.23
CA SER A 13 15.39 6.23 -1.70
C SER A 13 13.88 6.43 -1.79
N LEU A 14 13.30 6.07 -2.95
CA LEU A 14 11.86 6.09 -3.14
C LEU A 14 11.15 5.10 -2.21
N LEU A 15 11.68 3.87 -2.07
CA LEU A 15 11.13 2.87 -1.16
C LEU A 15 11.22 3.31 0.31
N LEU A 16 12.30 3.99 0.69
CA LEU A 16 12.45 4.56 2.03
C LEU A 16 11.42 5.67 2.28
N LEU A 17 11.20 6.55 1.30
CA LEU A 17 10.20 7.61 1.38
C LEU A 17 8.81 7.03 1.55
N ILE A 18 8.42 6.06 0.72
CA ILE A 18 7.12 5.38 0.83
C ILE A 18 7.02 4.70 2.20
N ARG A 19 8.05 3.99 2.66
CA ARG A 19 8.06 3.36 3.99
C ARG A 19 7.84 4.37 5.12
N ARG A 20 8.40 5.59 5.00
CA ARG A 20 8.15 6.68 5.95
C ARG A 20 6.73 7.21 5.85
N PHE A 21 6.16 7.33 4.65
CA PHE A 21 4.75 7.69 4.46
C PHE A 21 3.80 6.64 5.03
N LEU A 22 4.10 5.34 4.87
CA LEU A 22 3.29 4.25 5.44
C LEU A 22 3.33 4.25 6.98
N LYS A 23 4.46 4.66 7.59
CA LYS A 23 4.67 4.72 9.05
C LYS A 23 4.29 6.06 9.68
N ALA A 24 4.11 7.10 8.87
CA ALA A 24 3.66 8.38 9.37
C ALA A 24 2.23 8.19 9.89
N GLY A 25 1.98 8.48 11.16
CA GLY A 25 0.62 8.50 11.69
C GLY A 25 -0.25 9.50 10.93
N TYR A 26 -1.56 9.41 11.08
CA TYR A 26 -2.48 10.45 10.64
C TYR A 26 -2.87 11.33 11.83
N VAL A 27 -3.15 12.61 11.55
CA VAL A 27 -3.75 13.51 12.52
C VAL A 27 -5.24 13.47 12.28
N GLU A 28 -6.00 12.91 13.22
CA GLU A 28 -7.45 12.99 13.24
C GLU A 28 -7.86 13.81 14.46
N SER A 29 -8.66 14.85 14.23
CA SER A 29 -9.26 15.67 15.31
C SER A 29 -8.27 16.23 16.34
N GLY A 30 -7.08 16.65 15.91
CA GLY A 30 -6.08 17.30 16.77
C GLY A 30 -5.22 16.35 17.63
N MET A 31 -5.38 15.03 17.50
CA MET A 31 -4.52 14.04 18.15
C MET A 31 -3.62 13.33 17.13
N VAL A 32 -2.32 13.27 17.43
CA VAL A 32 -1.35 12.50 16.65
C VAL A 32 -1.48 11.03 17.05
N ILE A 33 -2.22 10.26 16.25
CA ILE A 33 -2.37 8.82 16.47
C ILE A 33 -1.19 8.12 15.79
N ARG A 34 -0.37 7.43 16.58
CA ARG A 34 0.62 6.48 16.05
C ARG A 34 -0.15 5.27 15.51
N THR A 35 -0.18 5.12 14.19
CA THR A 35 -0.75 3.94 13.57
C THR A 35 0.25 2.79 13.70
N ASP A 36 -0.05 1.79 14.54
CA ASP A 36 0.76 0.57 14.65
C ASP A 36 0.55 -0.37 13.44
N ASP A 37 -0.56 -0.24 12.72
CA ASP A 37 -0.81 -0.93 11.46
C ASP A 37 -1.74 -0.11 10.53
N GLY A 38 -1.26 0.20 9.33
CA GLY A 38 -2.01 0.89 8.28
C GLY A 38 -1.43 2.25 7.87
N THR A 39 -1.69 2.61 6.62
CA THR A 39 -1.34 3.93 6.06
C THR A 39 -2.20 5.03 6.68
N PRO A 40 -1.67 6.24 6.90
CA PRO A 40 -2.49 7.42 7.13
C PRO A 40 -3.41 7.61 5.91
N GLN A 41 -4.69 7.26 6.05
CA GLN A 41 -5.70 7.49 5.02
C GLN A 41 -5.87 9.00 4.87
N GLY A 42 -5.36 9.56 3.78
CA GLY A 42 -5.55 10.99 3.47
C GLY A 42 -4.47 11.65 2.62
N GLY A 43 -3.30 11.03 2.41
CA GLY A 43 -2.32 11.55 1.45
C GLY A 43 -2.67 11.18 0.01
N ASN A 44 -2.35 12.03 -0.97
CA ASN A 44 -2.53 11.76 -2.42
C ASN A 44 -1.97 10.40 -2.89
N LEU A 45 -1.03 9.84 -2.12
CA LEU A 45 -0.41 8.54 -2.37
C LEU A 45 -1.31 7.33 -2.00
N SER A 46 -2.29 7.53 -1.11
CA SER A 46 -3.21 6.49 -0.62
C SER A 46 -4.00 5.78 -1.72
N PRO A 47 -4.69 6.48 -2.66
CA PRO A 47 -5.43 5.80 -3.72
C PRO A 47 -4.52 4.98 -4.65
N ILE A 48 -3.31 5.47 -4.94
CA ILE A 48 -2.34 4.75 -5.79
C ILE A 48 -1.87 3.47 -5.09
N LEU A 49 -1.53 3.58 -3.81
CA LEU A 49 -1.10 2.46 -2.98
C LEU A 49 -2.22 1.40 -2.84
N ALA A 50 -3.46 1.82 -2.64
CA ALA A 50 -4.62 0.92 -2.58
C ALA A 50 -4.79 0.12 -3.89
N ASN A 51 -4.66 0.77 -5.04
CA ASN A 51 -4.76 0.10 -6.34
C ASN A 51 -3.65 -0.93 -6.55
N ILE A 52 -2.41 -0.62 -6.18
CA ILE A 52 -1.30 -1.57 -6.26
C ILE A 52 -1.57 -2.79 -5.37
N PHE A 53 -2.06 -2.57 -4.14
CA PHE A 53 -2.41 -3.65 -3.24
C PHE A 53 -3.53 -4.54 -3.81
N LEU A 54 -4.61 -3.94 -4.31
CA LEU A 54 -5.74 -4.66 -4.91
C LEU A 54 -5.30 -5.50 -6.11
N HIS A 55 -4.40 -4.99 -6.94
CA HIS A 55 -3.88 -5.76 -8.06
C HIS A 55 -3.23 -7.09 -7.62
N TYR A 56 -2.34 -7.03 -6.62
CA TYR A 56 -1.63 -8.23 -6.18
C TYR A 56 -2.50 -9.19 -5.35
N VAL A 57 -3.45 -8.66 -4.58
CA VAL A 57 -4.26 -9.46 -3.65
C VAL A 57 -5.54 -9.96 -4.30
N LEU A 58 -6.23 -9.12 -5.06
CA LEU A 58 -7.53 -9.42 -5.66
C LEU A 58 -7.38 -9.88 -7.10
N ASP A 59 -6.79 -9.07 -7.98
CA ASP A 59 -6.76 -9.38 -9.42
C ASP A 59 -5.99 -10.68 -9.71
N LEU A 60 -4.76 -10.80 -9.18
CA LEU A 60 -3.95 -11.99 -9.38
C LEU A 60 -4.55 -13.24 -8.76
N TRP A 61 -5.25 -13.10 -7.62
CA TRP A 61 -5.97 -14.22 -7.02
C TRP A 61 -7.13 -14.65 -7.90
N PHE A 62 -7.93 -13.70 -8.39
CA PHE A 62 -9.09 -13.95 -9.23
C PHE A 62 -8.69 -14.66 -10.54
N VAL A 63 -7.64 -14.18 -11.20
CA VAL A 63 -7.09 -14.82 -12.42
C VAL A 63 -6.66 -16.26 -12.14
N LYS A 64 -5.98 -16.51 -11.01
CA LYS A 64 -5.45 -17.85 -10.69
C LYS A 64 -6.53 -18.84 -10.25
N ARG A 65 -7.56 -18.39 -9.53
CA ARG A 65 -8.54 -19.28 -8.88
C ARG A 65 -9.92 -19.30 -9.51
N VAL A 66 -10.37 -18.21 -10.13
CA VAL A 66 -11.74 -18.11 -10.64
C VAL A 66 -11.75 -18.28 -12.15
N GLN A 67 -10.98 -17.48 -12.89
CA GLN A 67 -10.93 -17.57 -14.36
C GLN A 67 -10.39 -18.91 -14.88
N ARG A 68 -9.59 -19.62 -14.08
CA ARG A 68 -9.02 -20.92 -14.48
C ARG A 68 -10.03 -22.09 -14.33
N ASN A 69 -11.16 -21.85 -13.66
CA ASN A 69 -12.22 -22.83 -13.40
C ASN A 69 -13.51 -22.54 -14.18
N ILE A 70 -13.46 -21.61 -15.13
CA ILE A 70 -14.53 -21.28 -16.11
C ILE A 70 -13.97 -21.63 -17.48
#